data_AF-D8KAJ7-F1
#
_entry.id   AF-D8KAJ7-F1
#
_cell.length_a   1.000
_cell.length_b   1.000
_cell.length_c   1.000
_cell.angle_alpha   90.00
_cell.angle_beta   90.00
_cell.angle_gamma   90.00
#
_symmetry.space_group_name_H-M   'P 1'
#
loop_
_entity.id
_entity.type
_entity.pdbx_description
1 polymer ?
#
loop_
_entity_poly.entity_id
_entity_poly.type
_entity_poly.pdbx_seq_one_letter_code
_entity_poly.pdbx_strand_id
1 'polypeptide(L)'
;MQEKSKEQLALDRTELAFHRNLLAEQRTFSAWMRTGIAAIALGFADIKLLAEAEPKWAVYAAGIILIVIGMAIHIFSFWGYYRTFRNLKRERLPRLPIWSVALITFSLFIAGLLILILLLAGLINPP
;
A
#
# COMPACT_ATOMS: atom_id res chain seq x y z
N MET A 1 0.17 39.58 -24.82
CA MET A 1 -0.07 38.19 -24.41
C MET A 1 -0.23 37.39 -25.69
N GLN A 2 0.72 36.53 -26.05
CA GLN A 2 0.57 35.72 -27.27
C GLN A 2 -0.56 34.71 -27.06
N GLU A 3 -1.54 34.71 -27.97
CA GLU A 3 -2.65 33.78 -27.93
C GLU A 3 -2.13 32.38 -28.26
N LYS A 4 -2.34 31.41 -27.37
CA LYS A 4 -1.89 30.03 -27.59
C LYS A 4 -2.63 29.41 -28.78
N SER A 5 -1.91 28.66 -29.61
CA SER A 5 -2.53 27.90 -30.71
C SER A 5 -3.53 26.88 -30.16
N LYS A 6 -4.55 26.52 -30.95
CA LYS A 6 -5.52 25.47 -30.58
C LYS A 6 -4.84 24.15 -30.20
N GLU A 7 -3.72 23.84 -30.85
CA GLU A 7 -2.92 22.65 -30.57
C GLU A 7 -2.21 22.75 -29.21
N GLN A 8 -1.63 23.90 -28.89
CA GLN A 8 -1.02 24.15 -27.57
C GLN A 8 -2.05 24.04 -26.44
N LEU A 9 -3.25 24.60 -26.65
CA LEU A 9 -4.35 24.48 -25.68
C LEU A 9 -4.83 23.03 -25.51
N ALA A 10 -4.77 22.22 -26.57
CA ALA A 10 -5.11 20.80 -26.49
C ALA A 10 -4.06 20.00 -25.69
N LEU A 11 -2.76 20.28 -25.90
CA LEU A 11 -1.66 19.67 -25.15
C LEU A 11 -1.73 20.01 -23.66
N ASP A 12 -1.92 21.29 -23.32
CA ASP A 12 -2.04 21.75 -21.93
C ASP A 12 -3.19 21.05 -21.20
N ARG A 13 -4.34 20.84 -21.87
CA ARG A 13 -5.49 20.13 -21.30
C ARG A 13 -5.18 18.67 -21.01
N THR A 14 -4.47 17.99 -21.91
CA THR A 14 -4.04 16.60 -21.73
C THR A 14 -3.06 16.48 -20.56
N GLU A 15 -2.09 17.39 -20.46
CA GLU A 15 -1.15 17.43 -19.33
C GLU A 15 -1.86 17.65 -17.99
N LEU A 16 -2.82 18.58 -17.93
CA LEU A 16 -3.61 18.82 -16.73
C LEU A 16 -4.46 17.62 -16.34
N ALA A 17 -5.11 16.97 -17.32
CA ALA A 17 -5.89 15.75 -17.09
C ALA A 17 -5.00 14.62 -16.54
N PHE A 18 -3.80 14.46 -17.09
CA PHE A 18 -2.80 13.50 -16.62
C PHE A 18 -2.39 13.76 -15.16
N HIS A 19 -2.06 15.01 -14.82
CA HIS A 19 -1.62 15.36 -13.48
C HIS A 19 -2.71 15.05 -12.44
N ARG A 20 -3.98 15.30 -12.79
CA ARG A 20 -5.14 14.97 -11.96
C ARG A 20 -5.29 13.48 -11.72
N ASN A 21 -5.11 12.66 -12.76
CA ASN A 21 -5.17 11.20 -12.64
C ASN A 21 -4.04 10.65 -11.77
N LEU A 22 -2.82 11.15 -11.95
CA LEU A 22 -1.67 10.75 -11.13
C LEU A 22 -1.89 11.11 -9.64
N LEU A 23 -2.36 12.32 -9.35
CA LEU A 23 -2.68 12.72 -7.98
C LEU A 23 -3.83 11.90 -7.38
N ALA A 24 -4.81 11.49 -8.18
CA ALA A 24 -5.88 10.60 -7.73
C ALA A 24 -5.33 9.23 -7.34
N GLU A 25 -4.43 8.67 -8.15
CA GLU A 25 -3.79 7.37 -7.88
C GLU A 25 -2.87 7.39 -6.66
N GLN A 26 -2.21 8.52 -6.38
CA GLN A 26 -1.44 8.67 -5.14
C GLN A 26 -2.34 8.68 -3.91
N ARG A 27 -3.53 9.29 -4.00
CA ARG A 27 -4.50 9.29 -2.90
C ARG A 27 -5.06 7.88 -2.67
N THR A 28 -5.40 7.15 -3.72
CA THR A 28 -5.87 5.76 -3.60
C THR A 28 -4.76 4.89 -3.02
N PHE A 29 -3.53 4.99 -3.52
CA PHE A 29 -2.37 4.30 -2.96
C PHE A 29 -2.20 4.59 -1.46
N SER A 30 -2.17 5.88 -1.08
CA SER A 30 -2.02 6.29 0.32
C SER A 30 -3.16 5.79 1.21
N ALA A 31 -4.40 5.77 0.71
CA ALA A 31 -5.53 5.20 1.42
C ALA A 31 -5.36 3.70 1.65
N TRP A 32 -4.98 2.94 0.62
CA TRP A 32 -4.72 1.51 0.73
C TRP A 32 -3.55 1.20 1.68
N MET A 33 -2.48 2.01 1.70
CA MET A 33 -1.40 1.88 2.69
C MET A 33 -1.93 2.00 4.12
N ARG A 34 -2.78 2.98 4.40
CA ARG A 34 -3.38 3.12 5.74
C ARG A 34 -4.24 1.92 6.11
N THR A 35 -5.05 1.42 5.18
CA THR A 35 -5.88 0.22 5.40
C THR A 35 -5.03 -1.02 5.67
N GLY A 36 -3.93 -1.20 4.93
CA GLY A 36 -3.00 -2.31 5.13
C GLY A 36 -2.31 -2.27 6.49
N ILE A 37 -1.80 -1.09 6.90
CA ILE A 37 -1.22 -0.88 8.23
C ILE A 37 -2.24 -1.15 9.33
N ALA A 38 -3.47 -0.63 9.19
CA ALA A 38 -4.53 -0.83 10.17
C ALA A 38 -4.90 -2.31 10.32
N ALA A 39 -4.97 -3.07 9.21
CA ALA A 39 -5.23 -4.51 9.25
C ALA A 39 -4.11 -5.28 9.97
N ILE A 40 -2.83 -4.96 9.67
CA ILE A 40 -1.68 -5.57 10.35
C ILE A 40 -1.69 -5.24 11.85
N ALA A 41 -1.89 -3.97 12.20
CA ALA A 41 -1.94 -3.52 13.59
C ALA A 41 -3.10 -4.17 14.35
N LEU A 42 -4.28 -4.29 13.73
CA LEU A 42 -5.43 -4.95 14.32
C LEU A 42 -5.17 -6.44 14.52
N GLY A 43 -4.59 -7.15 13.55
CA GLY A 43 -4.26 -8.57 13.71
C GLY A 43 -3.21 -8.83 14.78
N PHE A 44 -2.22 -7.93 14.91
CA PHE A 44 -1.27 -7.98 16.03
C PHE A 44 -1.95 -7.72 17.38
N ALA A 45 -2.81 -6.70 17.44
CA ALA A 45 -3.54 -6.34 18.64
C ALA A 45 -4.50 -7.46 19.07
N ASP A 46 -5.20 -8.10 18.12
CA ASP A 46 -6.08 -9.25 18.36
C ASP A 46 -5.36 -10.36 19.12
N ILE A 47 -4.21 -10.82 18.61
CA ILE A 47 -3.40 -11.88 19.25
C ILE A 47 -2.90 -11.48 20.63
N LYS A 48 -2.61 -10.20 20.87
CA LYS A 48 -2.09 -9.72 22.16
C LYS A 48 -3.18 -9.44 23.19
N LEU A 49 -4.30 -8.86 22.76
CA LEU A 49 -5.40 -8.46 23.63
C LEU A 49 -6.29 -9.66 23.99
N LEU A 50 -6.40 -10.64 23.09
CA LEU A 50 -7.21 -11.84 23.29
C LEU A 50 -6.37 -13.09 23.57
N ALA A 51 -5.14 -12.92 24.08
CA ALA A 51 -4.23 -14.03 24.35
C ALA A 51 -4.78 -15.09 25.32
N GLU A 52 -5.70 -14.70 26.21
CA GLU A 52 -6.35 -15.58 27.19
C GLU A 52 -7.72 -16.09 26.71
N ALA A 53 -8.21 -15.65 25.55
CA ALA A 53 -9.50 -16.07 25.03
C ALA A 53 -9.43 -17.50 24.47
N GLU A 54 -10.50 -18.27 24.68
CA GLU A 54 -10.66 -19.61 24.12
C GLU A 54 -11.71 -19.62 22.99
N PRO A 55 -11.48 -20.37 21.90
CA PRO A 55 -10.34 -21.25 21.69
C PRO A 55 -9.11 -20.50 21.14
N LYS A 56 -7.93 -20.73 21.72
CA LYS A 56 -6.69 -20.02 21.34
C LYS A 56 -6.37 -20.04 19.85
N TRP A 57 -6.58 -21.19 19.19
CA TRP A 57 -6.29 -21.33 17.76
C TRP A 57 -7.10 -20.36 16.89
N ALA A 58 -8.32 -20.00 17.31
CA ALA A 58 -9.17 -19.08 16.56
C ALA A 58 -8.65 -17.63 16.64
N VAL A 59 -8.16 -17.22 17.81
CA VAL A 59 -7.49 -15.91 18.00
C VAL A 59 -6.26 -15.82 17.11
N TYR A 60 -5.38 -16.83 17.16
CA TYR A 60 -4.20 -16.85 16.28
C TYR A 60 -4.59 -16.84 14.80
N ALA A 61 -5.60 -17.61 14.40
CA ALA A 61 -6.06 -17.64 13.01
C ALA A 61 -6.59 -16.27 12.55
N ALA A 62 -7.45 -15.63 13.36
CA ALA A 62 -8.01 -14.32 13.05
C ALA A 62 -6.92 -13.24 12.89
N GLY A 63 -6.00 -13.14 13.86
CA GLY A 63 -4.91 -12.18 13.80
C GLY A 63 -3.94 -12.43 12.65
N ILE A 64 -3.57 -13.69 12.37
CA ILE A 64 -2.72 -14.04 11.23
C ILE A 64 -3.39 -13.68 9.90
N ILE A 65 -4.69 -13.99 9.75
CA ILE A 65 -5.45 -13.66 8.54
C ILE A 65 -5.46 -12.14 8.32
N LEU A 66 -5.70 -11.34 9.37
CA LEU A 66 -5.69 -9.88 9.28
C LEU A 66 -4.32 -9.33 8.84
N ILE A 67 -3.22 -9.86 9.40
CA ILE A 67 -1.86 -9.48 9.01
C ILE A 67 -1.60 -9.82 7.54
N VAL A 68 -1.95 -11.03 7.11
CA VAL A 68 -1.78 -11.48 5.72
C VAL A 68 -2.61 -10.63 4.75
N ILE A 69 -3.85 -10.29 5.11
CA ILE A 69 -4.69 -9.38 4.32
C ILE A 69 -4.03 -8.00 4.20
N GLY A 70 -3.51 -7.44 5.29
CA GLY A 70 -2.83 -6.15 5.24
C GLY A 70 -1.57 -6.16 4.37
N MET A 71 -0.79 -7.24 4.43
CA MET A 71 0.36 -7.46 3.54
C MET A 71 -0.07 -7.59 2.07
N ALA A 72 -1.16 -8.30 1.79
CA ALA A 72 -1.71 -8.43 0.44
C ALA A 72 -2.19 -7.07 -0.10
N ILE A 73 -2.84 -6.24 0.73
CA ILE A 73 -3.22 -4.87 0.38
C ILE A 73 -2.00 -4.05 -0.04
N HIS A 74 -0.88 -4.16 0.66
CA HIS A 74 0.34 -3.46 0.27
C HIS A 74 0.83 -3.85 -1.12
N ILE A 75 0.84 -5.17 -1.43
CA ILE A 75 1.22 -5.68 -2.75
C ILE A 75 0.25 -5.18 -3.83
N PHE A 76 -1.06 -5.32 -3.63
CA PHE A 76 -2.07 -4.91 -4.60
C PHE A 76 -2.02 -3.40 -4.88
N SER A 77 -1.83 -2.61 -3.83
CA SER A 77 -1.72 -1.15 -3.94
C SER A 77 -0.49 -0.74 -4.75
N PHE A 78 0.67 -1.36 -4.48
CA PHE A 78 1.89 -1.11 -5.24
C PHE A 78 1.76 -1.56 -6.70
N TRP A 79 1.14 -2.71 -6.94
CA TRP A 79 0.91 -3.21 -8.29
C TRP A 79 0.00 -2.27 -9.10
N GLY A 80 -1.10 -1.80 -8.51
CA GLY A 80 -1.99 -0.80 -9.10
C GLY A 80 -1.26 0.48 -9.45
N TYR A 81 -0.51 1.04 -8.49
CA TYR A 81 0.30 2.25 -8.69
C TYR A 81 1.35 2.06 -9.80
N TYR A 82 2.03 0.92 -9.81
CA TYR A 82 3.07 0.60 -10.79
C TYR A 82 2.49 0.43 -12.21
N ARG A 83 1.31 -0.18 -12.35
CA ARG A 83 0.62 -0.32 -13.63
C ARG A 83 0.27 1.05 -14.20
N THR A 84 -0.31 1.92 -13.39
CA THR A 84 -0.61 3.29 -13.80
C THR A 84 0.68 4.02 -14.16
N PHE A 85 1.74 3.96 -13.32
CA PHE A 85 3.03 4.57 -13.61
C PHE A 85 3.69 4.07 -14.91
N ARG A 86 3.63 2.77 -15.21
CA ARG A 86 4.18 2.22 -16.48
C ARG A 86 3.45 2.74 -17.70
N ASN A 87 2.13 2.89 -17.62
CA ASN A 87 1.34 3.47 -18.71
C ASN A 87 1.66 4.97 -18.88
N LEU A 88 1.92 5.67 -17.78
CA LEU A 88 2.22 7.11 -17.75
C LEU A 88 3.63 7.45 -18.23
N LYS A 89 4.62 6.56 -18.09
CA LYS A 89 6.03 6.79 -18.51
C LYS A 89 6.20 7.08 -20.01
N ARG A 90 5.16 6.87 -20.81
CA ARG A 90 5.10 7.16 -22.26
C ARG A 90 4.88 8.64 -22.55
N GLU A 91 4.31 9.40 -21.63
CA GLU A 91 4.05 10.84 -21.74
C GLU A 91 5.01 11.57 -20.79
N ARG A 92 5.97 12.30 -21.37
CA ARG A 92 7.03 12.99 -20.64
C ARG A 92 6.41 14.05 -19.71
N LEU A 93 6.31 13.83 -18.39
CA LEU A 93 6.15 14.82 -17.28
C LEU A 93 5.99 14.10 -15.89
N PRO A 94 6.11 14.80 -14.74
CA PRO A 94 7.24 14.78 -13.79
C PRO A 94 7.34 13.63 -12.73
N ARG A 95 8.60 13.21 -12.52
CA ARG A 95 9.44 13.00 -11.30
C ARG A 95 8.91 12.64 -9.90
N LEU A 96 7.85 11.86 -9.70
CA LEU A 96 7.84 11.09 -8.44
C LEU A 96 8.73 9.86 -8.59
N PRO A 97 9.84 9.76 -7.83
CA PRO A 97 10.74 8.63 -7.97
C PRO A 97 9.98 7.41 -7.50
N ILE A 98 9.63 6.51 -8.42
CA ILE A 98 8.96 5.24 -8.11
C ILE A 98 9.68 4.48 -6.99
N TRP A 99 10.99 4.71 -6.86
CA TRP A 99 11.82 4.26 -5.75
C TRP A 99 11.29 4.62 -4.37
N SER A 100 10.73 5.81 -4.17
CA SER A 100 10.15 6.21 -2.88
C SER A 100 8.90 5.39 -2.52
N VAL A 101 8.01 5.21 -3.49
CA VAL A 101 6.79 4.39 -3.32
C VAL A 101 7.15 2.92 -3.11
N ALA A 102 8.11 2.41 -3.86
CA ALA A 102 8.66 1.07 -3.67
C ALA A 102 9.26 0.92 -2.27
N LEU A 103 10.13 1.86 -1.84
CA LEU A 103 10.79 1.82 -0.54
C LEU A 103 9.78 1.80 0.62
N ILE A 104 8.76 2.65 0.58
CA ILE A 104 7.69 2.68 1.60
C ILE A 104 6.89 1.38 1.60
N THR A 105 6.53 0.87 0.42
CA THR A 105 5.77 -0.39 0.33
C THR A 105 6.57 -1.55 0.89
N PHE A 106 7.83 -1.70 0.47
CA PHE A 106 8.70 -2.78 0.90
C PHE A 106 9.03 -2.68 2.39
N SER A 107 9.28 -1.49 2.93
CA SER A 107 9.54 -1.35 4.36
C SER A 107 8.33 -1.75 5.21
N LEU A 108 7.12 -1.35 4.82
CA LEU A 108 5.89 -1.74 5.50
C LEU A 108 5.58 -3.23 5.34
N PHE A 109 5.84 -3.81 4.17
CA PHE A 109 5.70 -5.25 3.95
C PHE A 109 6.68 -6.05 4.81
N ILE A 110 7.95 -5.64 4.85
CA ILE A 110 8.98 -6.27 5.70
C ILE A 110 8.58 -6.16 7.17
N ALA A 111 8.10 -5.00 7.62
CA ALA A 111 7.62 -4.84 8.99
C ALA A 111 6.48 -5.82 9.33
N GLY A 112 5.48 -5.93 8.44
CA GLY A 112 4.40 -6.91 8.59
C GLY A 112 4.90 -8.36 8.60
N LEU A 113 5.86 -8.69 7.72
CA LEU A 113 6.48 -10.02 7.65
C LEU A 113 7.26 -10.35 8.93
N LEU A 114 8.03 -9.40 9.47
CA LEU A 114 8.75 -9.57 10.73
C LEU A 114 7.79 -9.80 11.90
N ILE A 115 6.71 -9.02 11.98
CA ILE A 115 5.66 -9.23 12.99
C ILE A 115 5.08 -10.64 12.87
N LEU A 116 4.73 -11.07 11.66
CA LEU A 116 4.20 -12.41 11.42
C LEU A 116 5.18 -13.50 11.85
N ILE A 117 6.45 -13.40 11.46
CA ILE A 117 7.50 -14.36 11.82
C ILE A 117 7.66 -14.44 13.34
N LEU A 118 7.71 -13.29 14.04
CA LEU A 118 7.86 -13.25 15.50
C LEU A 118 6.66 -13.89 16.21
N LEU A 119 5.44 -13.66 15.71
CA LEU A 119 4.23 -14.29 16.27
C LEU A 119 4.22 -15.80 16.05
N LEU A 120 4.62 -16.26 14.87
CA LEU A 120 4.74 -17.69 14.57
C LEU A 120 5.85 -18.36 15.39
N ALA A 121 6.99 -17.69 15.57
CA ALA A 121 8.08 -18.19 16.41
C ALA A 121 7.66 -18.32 17.88
N GLY A 122 6.93 -17.32 18.42
CA GLY A 122 6.38 -17.37 19.76
C GLY A 122 5.30 -18.43 19.96
N LEU A 123 4.59 -18.81 18.89
CA LEU A 123 3.65 -19.94 18.92
C LEU A 123 4.37 -21.29 19.02
N ILE A 124 5.52 -21.43 18.35
CA ILE A 124 6.31 -22.67 18.34
C ILE A 124 7.12 -22.82 19.64
N ASN A 125 7.68 -21.73 20.16
CA ASN A 125 8.49 -21.70 21.38
C ASN A 125 7.88 -20.72 22.40
N PRO A 126 6.86 -21.15 23.16
CA PRO A 126 6.35 -20.34 24.26
C PRO A 126 7.43 -20.21 25.36
N PRO A 127 7.58 -19.02 25.99
CA PRO A 127 8.52 -18.81 27.09
C PRO A 127 8.16 -19.60 28.35
#